data_AF-A0A1H3BIF6-F1
#
_entry.id   AF-A0A1H3BIF6-F1
#
_cell.length_a   1.000
_cell.length_b   1.000
_cell.length_c   1.000
_cell.angle_alpha   90.00
_cell.angle_beta   90.00
_cell.angle_gamma   90.00
#
_symmetry.space_group_name_H-M   'P 1'
#
loop_
_entity.id
_entity.type
_entity.pdbx_description
1 polymer ?
#
loop_
_entity_poly.entity_id
_entity_poly.type
_entity_poly.pdbx_seq_one_letter_code
_entity_poly.pdbx_strand_id
1 'polypeptide(L)'
;MKRIVLFVVLASVAVTVMSSEDDAIVREVLNRLYDGYDRTNACWVARSADDPGRADCLSIDRVDRVEADTGPRLYVLLTGRAFDPRTGENIDSHVTRGLVGALVIGFGPDGVELIAGEPRLSSGGWGVAPTDWNLIKLAPSDYWGWVNRDGFLGQGILVESYSILAPHGRRIRDLGPIHASWNNVGACGEAGEVCPVTDIDTTLEVDSINIGATVFPLRITLTGQLDGRQLTPKTWDIPFDQTSWSYVEPDDWPLADVEE
;
A
#
# COMPACT_ATOMS: atom_id res chain seq x y z
N MET A 1 40.41 24.32 -36.85
CA MET A 1 39.67 23.19 -36.27
C MET A 1 39.12 23.64 -34.91
N LYS A 2 37.80 23.89 -34.81
CA LYS A 2 37.14 24.32 -33.57
C LYS A 2 36.90 23.08 -32.69
N ARG A 3 37.46 23.07 -31.47
CA ARG A 3 37.19 22.03 -30.46
C ARG A 3 35.82 22.30 -29.84
N ILE A 4 34.88 21.41 -30.11
CA ILE A 4 33.59 21.33 -29.42
C ILE A 4 33.87 20.62 -28.08
N VAL A 5 33.66 21.33 -26.97
CA VAL A 5 33.68 20.74 -25.63
C VAL A 5 32.28 20.23 -25.35
N LEU A 6 32.14 18.91 -25.28
CA LEU A 6 30.90 18.23 -24.93
C LEU A 6 30.76 18.26 -23.40
N PHE A 7 29.83 19.05 -22.88
CA PHE A 7 29.43 18.98 -21.47
C PHE A 7 28.54 17.74 -21.29
N VAL A 8 29.08 16.71 -20.66
CA VAL A 8 28.28 15.58 -20.16
C VAL A 8 27.63 16.05 -18.86
N VAL A 9 26.33 16.31 -18.91
CA VAL A 9 25.51 16.51 -17.70
C VAL A 9 25.23 15.13 -17.14
N LEU A 10 25.96 14.73 -16.09
CA LEU A 10 25.56 13.59 -15.27
C LEU A 10 24.33 14.04 -14.46
N ALA A 11 23.15 13.53 -14.82
CA ALA A 11 21.99 13.57 -13.94
C ALA A 11 22.26 12.59 -12.78
N SER A 12 22.61 13.12 -11.61
CA SER A 12 22.68 12.33 -10.39
C SER A 12 21.26 11.96 -9.96
N VAL A 13 20.93 10.67 -9.99
CA VAL A 13 19.75 10.15 -9.28
C VAL A 13 20.05 10.28 -7.79
N ALA A 14 19.41 11.22 -7.11
CA ALA A 14 19.49 11.34 -5.67
C ALA A 14 18.73 10.15 -5.06
N VAL A 15 19.46 9.15 -4.58
CA VAL A 15 18.89 8.15 -3.68
C VAL A 15 18.68 8.86 -2.35
N THR A 16 17.44 9.13 -1.99
CA THR A 16 17.07 9.74 -0.71
C THR A 16 17.33 8.72 0.40
N VAL A 17 18.57 8.70 0.91
CA VAL A 17 18.91 7.91 2.10
C VAL A 17 18.27 8.60 3.30
N MET A 18 17.49 7.84 4.08
CA MET A 18 16.93 8.31 5.35
C MET A 18 18.06 8.88 6.24
N SER A 19 17.85 10.07 6.80
CA SER A 19 18.87 10.68 7.65
C SER A 19 19.06 9.85 8.93
N SER A 20 20.26 9.90 9.54
CA SER A 20 20.51 9.17 10.80
C SER A 20 19.62 9.66 11.95
N GLU A 21 19.14 10.91 11.88
CA GLU A 21 18.19 11.49 12.82
C GLU A 21 16.79 10.90 12.63
N ASP A 22 16.31 10.83 11.38
CA ASP A 22 15.02 10.23 11.05
C ASP A 22 15.00 8.74 11.46
N ASP A 23 16.07 7.97 11.20
CA ASP A 23 16.17 6.58 11.66
C ASP A 23 16.02 6.46 13.19
N ALA A 24 16.74 7.29 13.94
CA ALA A 24 16.68 7.27 15.40
C ALA A 24 15.27 7.59 15.93
N ILE A 25 14.61 8.59 15.33
CA ILE A 25 13.25 8.99 15.69
C ILE A 25 12.25 7.88 15.38
N VAL A 26 12.32 7.31 14.18
CA VAL A 26 11.47 6.20 13.77
C VAL A 26 11.64 5.04 14.73
N ARG A 27 12.87 4.59 15.00
CA ARG A 27 13.13 3.48 15.94
C ARG A 27 12.58 3.75 17.34
N GLU A 28 12.72 4.96 17.85
CA GLU A 28 12.18 5.34 19.16
C GLU A 28 10.64 5.24 19.18
N VAL A 29 9.97 5.71 18.14
CA VAL A 29 8.51 5.58 18.02
C VAL A 29 8.11 4.10 17.93
N LEU A 30 8.78 3.30 17.10
CA LEU A 30 8.47 1.88 16.94
C LEU A 30 8.70 1.08 18.23
N ASN A 31 9.76 1.39 18.98
CA ASN A 31 10.04 0.77 20.29
C ASN A 31 8.96 1.06 21.34
N ARG A 32 8.19 2.14 21.19
CA ARG A 32 7.05 2.45 22.07
C ARG A 32 5.76 1.76 21.63
N LEU A 33 5.63 1.42 20.34
CA LEU A 33 4.40 0.86 19.77
C LEU A 33 4.36 -0.68 19.77
N TYR A 34 5.54 -1.30 19.74
CA TYR A 34 5.71 -2.75 19.62
C TYR A 34 6.39 -3.37 20.84
N ASP A 35 6.33 -4.69 20.95
CA ASP A 35 6.75 -5.45 22.13
C ASP A 35 8.27 -5.62 22.27
N GLY A 36 9.02 -5.03 21.33
CA GLY A 36 10.47 -5.02 21.29
C GLY A 36 11.03 -5.28 19.89
N TYR A 37 12.33 -5.02 19.73
CA TYR A 37 13.05 -5.31 18.49
C TYR A 37 13.80 -6.64 18.62
N ASP A 38 13.45 -7.59 17.75
CA ASP A 38 14.20 -8.84 17.57
C ASP A 38 15.41 -8.57 16.67
N ARG A 39 16.60 -8.62 17.27
CA ARG A 39 17.87 -8.39 16.56
C ARG A 39 18.25 -9.54 15.62
N THR A 40 17.79 -10.76 15.91
CA THR A 40 18.09 -11.93 15.07
C THR A 40 17.30 -11.86 13.77
N ASN A 41 16.02 -11.52 13.86
CA ASN A 41 15.12 -11.40 12.71
C ASN A 41 15.05 -9.97 12.14
N ALA A 42 15.76 -9.02 12.75
CA ALA A 42 15.84 -7.62 12.38
C ALA A 42 14.48 -6.89 12.28
N CYS A 43 13.52 -7.23 13.13
CA CYS A 43 12.14 -6.74 13.07
C CYS A 43 11.60 -6.31 14.44
N TRP A 44 10.53 -5.52 14.44
CA TRP A 44 9.72 -5.26 15.62
C TRP A 44 8.66 -6.35 15.80
N VAL A 45 8.52 -6.86 17.01
CA VAL A 45 7.55 -7.91 17.32
C VAL A 45 6.24 -7.27 17.80
N ALA A 46 5.13 -7.63 17.16
CA ALA A 46 3.78 -7.31 17.61
C ALA A 46 3.05 -8.60 18.00
N ARG A 47 2.85 -8.85 19.29
CA ARG A 47 2.05 -9.98 19.76
C ARG A 47 0.58 -9.69 19.52
N SER A 48 -0.17 -10.71 19.06
CA SER A 48 -1.62 -10.61 18.97
C SER A 48 -2.23 -10.58 20.37
N ALA A 49 -3.16 -9.65 20.59
CA ALA A 49 -3.92 -9.59 21.83
C ALA A 49 -4.98 -10.70 21.91
N ASP A 50 -5.48 -11.13 20.76
CA ASP A 50 -6.59 -12.08 20.64
C ASP A 50 -6.13 -13.53 20.48
N ASP A 51 -4.88 -13.75 20.07
CA ASP A 51 -4.30 -15.07 19.87
C ASP A 51 -2.85 -15.14 20.41
N PRO A 52 -2.65 -15.72 21.62
CA PRO A 52 -1.30 -15.89 22.18
C PRO A 52 -0.37 -16.78 21.34
N GLY A 53 -0.93 -17.59 20.43
CA GLY A 53 -0.18 -18.40 19.47
C GLY A 53 0.26 -17.64 18.23
N ARG A 54 0.00 -16.33 18.16
CA ARG A 54 0.35 -15.48 17.03
C ARG A 54 1.10 -14.22 17.45
N ALA A 55 2.18 -13.94 16.73
CA ALA A 55 2.83 -12.64 16.70
C ALA A 55 3.20 -12.30 15.26
N ASP A 56 3.48 -11.03 15.00
CA ASP A 56 3.91 -10.54 13.70
C ASP A 56 5.29 -9.89 13.84
N CYS A 57 6.20 -10.20 12.92
CA CYS A 57 7.55 -9.65 12.83
C CYS A 57 7.57 -8.58 11.74
N LEU A 58 7.55 -7.30 12.14
CA LEU A 58 7.43 -6.15 11.25
C LEU A 58 8.77 -5.51 10.93
N SER A 59 9.03 -5.30 9.64
CA SER A 59 10.17 -4.56 9.13
C SER A 59 9.70 -3.28 8.47
N ILE A 60 10.56 -2.26 8.46
CA ILE A 60 10.27 -1.02 7.72
C ILE A 60 10.27 -1.35 6.22
N ASP A 61 9.13 -1.14 5.58
CA ASP A 61 8.98 -1.20 4.13
C ASP A 61 9.47 0.10 3.52
N ARG A 62 9.02 1.24 4.06
CA ARG A 62 9.43 2.57 3.60
C ARG A 62 9.33 3.66 4.67
N VAL A 63 10.17 4.68 4.48
CA VAL A 63 10.10 5.95 5.21
C VAL A 63 10.23 7.07 4.18
N ASP A 64 9.21 7.92 4.12
CA ASP A 64 9.20 9.09 3.26
C ASP A 64 9.14 10.35 4.08
N ARG A 65 10.03 11.29 3.78
CA ARG A 65 9.98 12.63 4.33
C ARG A 65 9.18 13.54 3.40
N VAL A 66 8.15 14.17 3.93
CA VAL A 66 7.32 15.15 3.23
C VAL A 66 7.49 16.50 3.90
N GLU A 67 7.92 17.49 3.12
CA GLU A 67 7.94 18.90 3.53
C GLU A 67 6.54 19.48 3.29
N ALA A 68 5.68 19.37 4.31
CA ALA A 68 4.32 19.90 4.28
C ALA A 68 4.27 21.37 4.75
N ASP A 69 3.25 22.11 4.32
CA ASP A 69 2.97 23.50 4.69
C ASP A 69 2.86 23.71 6.20
N THR A 70 2.41 22.69 6.93
CA THR A 70 2.29 22.71 8.40
C THR A 70 3.58 22.30 9.12
N GLY A 71 4.66 22.04 8.39
CA GLY A 71 5.93 21.52 8.90
C GLY A 71 6.25 20.11 8.37
N PRO A 72 7.52 19.69 8.45
CA PRO A 72 7.97 18.40 7.94
C PRO A 72 7.28 17.24 8.64
N ARG A 73 7.16 16.12 7.93
CA ARG A 73 6.57 14.88 8.44
C ARG A 73 7.30 13.66 7.88
N LEU A 74 7.34 12.58 8.65
CA LEU A 74 7.71 11.25 8.18
C LEU A 74 6.46 10.39 8.00
N TYR A 75 6.36 9.77 6.84
CA TYR A 75 5.41 8.71 6.54
C TYR A 75 6.17 7.39 6.65
N VAL A 76 5.91 6.64 7.71
CA VAL A 76 6.57 5.37 8.02
C VAL A 76 5.58 4.24 7.79
N LEU A 77 5.96 3.28 6.95
CA LEU A 77 5.19 2.08 6.73
C LEU A 77 6.04 0.84 7.04
N LEU A 78 5.44 -0.10 7.76
CA LEU A 78 6.01 -1.39 8.10
C LEU A 78 5.15 -2.49 7.52
N THR A 79 5.79 -3.58 7.12
CA THR A 79 5.15 -4.81 6.67
C THR A 79 5.66 -5.97 7.50
N GLY A 80 4.77 -6.89 7.82
CA GLY A 80 5.03 -7.92 8.81
C GLY A 80 4.59 -9.31 8.37
N ARG A 81 5.30 -10.30 8.90
CA ARG A 81 4.99 -11.72 8.75
C ARG A 81 4.54 -12.33 10.07
N ALA A 82 3.43 -13.07 10.03
CA ALA A 82 2.89 -13.82 11.14
C ALA A 82 3.74 -15.06 11.47
N PHE A 83 3.98 -15.30 12.75
CA PHE A 83 4.71 -16.45 13.27
C PHE A 83 4.16 -16.88 14.64
N ASP A 84 4.39 -18.14 15.03
CA ASP A 84 4.08 -18.63 16.38
C ASP A 84 5.24 -18.25 17.33
N PRO A 85 5.02 -17.41 18.34
CA PRO A 85 6.10 -16.95 19.22
C PRO A 85 6.65 -18.04 20.17
N ARG A 86 6.02 -19.22 20.22
CA ARG A 86 6.46 -20.36 21.05
C ARG A 86 7.46 -21.24 20.31
N THR A 87 7.29 -21.39 18.99
CA THR A 87 8.15 -22.24 18.15
C THR A 87 9.09 -21.43 17.27
N GLY A 88 8.74 -20.17 16.97
CA GLY A 88 9.44 -19.32 16.01
C GLY A 88 9.09 -19.62 14.55
N GLU A 89 8.12 -20.50 14.30
CA GLU A 89 7.72 -20.91 12.95
C GLU A 89 6.72 -19.94 12.32
N ASN A 90 6.83 -19.71 11.02
CA ASN A 90 5.89 -18.87 10.27
C ASN A 90 4.49 -19.51 10.22
N ILE A 91 3.46 -18.68 10.21
CA ILE A 91 2.06 -19.11 10.07
C ILE A 91 1.63 -18.95 8.60
N ASP A 92 1.82 -19.99 7.80
CA ASP A 92 1.65 -19.96 6.34
C ASP A 92 0.25 -20.41 5.88
N SER A 93 -0.80 -20.06 6.63
CA SER A 93 -2.18 -20.38 6.25
C SER A 93 -2.72 -19.30 5.30
N HIS A 94 -3.37 -19.72 4.20
CA HIS A 94 -3.88 -18.79 3.18
C HIS A 94 -4.87 -17.75 3.72
N VAL A 95 -5.64 -18.07 4.76
CA VAL A 95 -6.56 -17.13 5.43
C VAL A 95 -5.87 -16.26 6.48
N THR A 96 -4.62 -16.57 6.84
CA THR A 96 -3.86 -15.74 7.77
C THR A 96 -3.32 -14.56 6.99
N ARG A 97 -3.71 -13.36 7.41
CA ARG A 97 -3.12 -12.12 6.88
C ARG A 97 -1.82 -11.80 7.61
N GLY A 98 -0.92 -11.04 6.99
CA GLY A 98 0.17 -10.40 7.71
C GLY A 98 -0.29 -9.12 8.41
N LEU A 99 0.67 -8.28 8.77
CA LEU A 99 0.41 -7.04 9.48
C LEU A 99 1.12 -5.85 8.83
N VAL A 100 0.40 -4.76 8.64
CA VAL A 100 0.92 -3.46 8.21
C VAL A 100 0.89 -2.51 9.40
N GLY A 101 1.98 -1.77 9.60
CA GLY A 101 2.05 -0.64 10.52
C GLY A 101 2.20 0.65 9.74
N ALA A 102 1.23 1.56 9.81
CA ALA A 102 1.25 2.83 9.07
C ALA A 102 1.23 4.02 10.05
N LEU A 103 2.23 4.89 9.97
CA LEU A 103 2.43 5.99 10.92
C LEU A 103 2.78 7.28 10.19
N VAL A 104 2.19 8.39 10.65
CA VAL A 104 2.56 9.75 10.24
C VAL A 104 3.11 10.47 11.45
N ILE A 105 4.39 10.80 11.40
CA ILE A 105 5.15 11.42 12.48
C ILE A 105 5.43 12.87 12.08
N GLY A 106 5.01 13.82 12.91
CA GLY A 106 5.27 15.25 12.73
C GLY A 106 6.42 15.74 13.59
N PHE A 107 7.05 16.83 13.14
CA PHE A 107 8.04 17.58 13.92
C PHE A 107 7.43 18.92 14.32
N GLY A 108 7.06 19.05 15.58
CA GLY A 108 6.52 20.26 16.18
C GLY A 108 7.57 21.02 17.01
N PRO A 109 7.22 22.20 17.52
CA PRO A 109 8.08 22.98 18.42
C PRO A 109 8.44 22.23 19.72
N ASP A 110 7.58 21.33 20.17
CA ASP A 110 7.78 20.50 21.37
C ASP A 110 8.46 19.15 21.06
N GLY A 111 8.93 18.96 19.83
CA GLY A 111 9.59 17.74 19.36
C GLY A 111 8.70 16.87 18.48
N VAL A 112 8.83 15.55 18.63
CA VAL A 112 8.20 14.56 17.76
C VAL A 112 6.77 14.25 18.22
N GLU A 113 5.81 14.29 17.31
CA GLU A 113 4.40 13.92 17.56
C GLU A 113 3.93 12.83 16.59
N LEU A 114 3.17 11.85 17.08
CA LEU A 114 2.41 10.95 16.21
C LEU A 114 1.11 11.63 15.76
N ILE A 115 1.10 12.17 14.54
CA ILE A 115 -0.05 12.86 13.92
C ILE A 115 -1.19 11.86 13.70
N ALA A 116 -0.88 10.72 13.09
CA ALA A 116 -1.81 9.63 12.87
C ALA A 116 -1.08 8.29 12.88
N GLY A 117 -1.74 7.23 13.33
CA GLY A 117 -1.13 5.91 13.30
C GLY A 117 -2.13 4.77 13.38
N GLU A 118 -1.83 3.71 12.65
CA GLU A 118 -2.40 2.38 12.82
C GLU A 118 -1.25 1.36 12.85
N PRO A 119 -0.75 0.99 14.05
CA PRO A 119 0.41 0.10 14.16
C PRO A 119 0.09 -1.36 13.84
N ARG A 120 -1.19 -1.74 13.74
CA ARG A 120 -1.63 -3.13 13.61
C ARG A 120 -2.81 -3.26 12.63
N LEU A 121 -2.56 -3.04 11.34
CA LEU A 121 -3.54 -3.22 10.26
C LEU A 121 -3.37 -4.59 9.59
N SER A 122 -4.42 -5.41 9.57
CA SER A 122 -4.39 -6.75 8.97
C SER A 122 -4.55 -6.66 7.45
N SER A 123 -3.56 -7.15 6.68
CA SER A 123 -3.53 -7.09 5.21
C SER A 123 -2.65 -8.21 4.64
N GLY A 124 -2.88 -8.57 3.38
CA GLY A 124 -2.20 -9.67 2.70
C GLY A 124 -2.81 -11.03 3.00
N GLY A 125 -2.06 -12.07 2.67
CA GLY A 125 -2.42 -13.48 2.84
C GLY A 125 -1.19 -14.33 3.11
N TRP A 126 -1.40 -15.62 3.41
CA TRP A 126 -0.30 -16.55 3.71
C TRP A 126 0.63 -16.10 4.85
N GLY A 127 0.08 -15.34 5.79
CA GLY A 127 0.77 -14.76 6.93
C GLY A 127 1.65 -13.56 6.58
N VAL A 128 1.59 -13.01 5.36
CA VAL A 128 2.50 -11.95 4.90
C VAL A 128 1.71 -10.72 4.45
N ALA A 129 2.13 -9.53 4.91
CA ALA A 129 1.60 -8.27 4.40
C ALA A 129 2.24 -7.90 3.06
N PRO A 130 1.53 -7.20 2.16
CA PRO A 130 2.09 -6.77 0.88
C PRO A 130 3.25 -5.78 1.11
N THR A 131 4.28 -5.85 0.27
CA THR A 131 5.46 -4.96 0.27
C THR A 131 5.40 -3.99 -0.92
N ASP A 132 6.35 -3.04 -0.99
CA ASP A 132 6.48 -2.11 -2.12
C ASP A 132 5.29 -1.13 -2.24
N TRP A 133 4.75 -0.70 -1.10
CA TRP A 133 3.74 0.35 -1.04
C TRP A 133 4.26 1.63 -1.66
N ASN A 134 3.39 2.48 -2.21
CA ASN A 134 3.76 3.76 -2.82
C ASN A 134 3.13 4.94 -2.09
N LEU A 135 3.92 5.91 -1.64
CA LEU A 135 3.38 7.15 -1.08
C LEU A 135 2.92 8.07 -2.22
N ILE A 136 1.65 8.48 -2.17
CA ILE A 136 1.01 9.35 -3.17
C ILE A 136 0.35 10.56 -2.49
N LYS A 137 0.33 11.70 -3.20
CA LYS A 137 -0.39 12.89 -2.76
C LYS A 137 -1.85 12.77 -3.17
N LEU A 138 -2.76 12.79 -2.20
CA LEU A 138 -4.18 12.51 -2.38
C LEU A 138 -5.06 13.78 -2.42
N ALA A 139 -4.52 14.96 -2.12
CA ALA A 139 -5.26 16.22 -2.20
C ALA A 139 -4.35 17.38 -2.62
N PRO A 140 -4.91 18.56 -2.96
CA PRO A 140 -4.12 19.77 -3.15
C PRO A 140 -3.31 20.15 -1.89
N SER A 141 -3.92 19.98 -0.71
CA SER A 141 -3.25 20.11 0.60
C SER A 141 -2.23 18.99 0.84
N ASP A 142 -1.48 19.05 1.94
CA ASP A 142 -0.56 17.97 2.34
C ASP A 142 -1.26 16.77 2.95
N TYR A 143 -2.19 16.24 2.18
CA TYR A 143 -2.85 14.97 2.43
C TYR A 143 -2.21 13.92 1.54
N TRP A 144 -1.46 13.02 2.16
CA TRP A 144 -0.74 11.94 1.52
C TRP A 144 -1.18 10.61 2.13
N GLY A 145 -1.06 9.55 1.35
CA GLY A 145 -1.34 8.19 1.77
C GLY A 145 -0.52 7.19 0.97
N TRP A 146 -0.56 5.94 1.38
CA TRP A 146 0.10 4.85 0.68
C TRP A 146 -0.89 4.07 -0.17
N VAL A 147 -0.47 3.66 -1.37
CA VAL A 147 -1.23 2.75 -2.23
C VAL A 147 -0.43 1.48 -2.46
N ASN A 148 -1.13 0.35 -2.41
CA ASN A 148 -0.61 -0.94 -2.84
C ASN A 148 -1.75 -1.81 -3.37
N ARG A 149 -1.44 -2.94 -3.97
CA ARG A 149 -2.38 -4.00 -4.24
C ARG A 149 -2.30 -5.05 -3.14
N ASP A 150 -3.48 -5.45 -2.70
CA ASP A 150 -3.67 -6.57 -1.80
C ASP A 150 -4.62 -7.56 -2.49
N GLY A 151 -4.39 -8.85 -2.34
CA GLY A 151 -5.11 -9.83 -3.13
C GLY A 151 -4.96 -11.25 -2.65
N PHE A 152 -5.74 -12.11 -3.29
CA PHE A 152 -5.81 -13.52 -3.01
C PHE A 152 -5.60 -14.32 -4.30
N LEU A 153 -4.75 -15.33 -4.22
CA LEU A 153 -4.61 -16.34 -5.26
C LEU A 153 -5.01 -17.70 -4.70
N GLY A 154 -6.06 -18.28 -5.28
CA GLY A 154 -6.61 -19.56 -4.86
C GLY A 154 -7.21 -20.32 -6.04
N GLN A 155 -6.94 -21.62 -6.11
CA GLN A 155 -7.50 -22.51 -7.15
C GLN A 155 -7.22 -22.04 -8.60
N GLY A 156 -6.16 -21.24 -8.81
CA GLY A 156 -5.81 -20.69 -10.12
C GLY A 156 -6.55 -19.41 -10.50
N ILE A 157 -7.29 -18.81 -9.57
CA ILE A 157 -7.93 -17.49 -9.70
C ILE A 157 -7.12 -16.50 -8.86
N LEU A 158 -6.82 -15.34 -9.45
CA LEU A 158 -6.26 -14.17 -8.76
C LEU A 158 -7.35 -13.11 -8.68
N VAL A 159 -7.53 -12.53 -7.49
CA VAL A 159 -8.30 -11.31 -7.27
C VAL A 159 -7.40 -10.34 -6.51
N GLU A 160 -7.28 -9.10 -6.99
CA GLU A 160 -6.57 -8.04 -6.28
C GLU A 160 -7.42 -6.79 -6.19
N SER A 161 -7.19 -6.01 -5.15
CA SER A 161 -7.78 -4.70 -4.90
C SER A 161 -6.68 -3.70 -4.53
N TYR A 162 -6.85 -2.44 -4.91
CA TYR A 162 -6.04 -1.34 -4.38
C TYR A 162 -6.43 -1.07 -2.93
N SER A 163 -5.48 -1.19 -2.03
CA SER A 163 -5.55 -0.66 -0.68
C SER A 163 -4.92 0.72 -0.66
N ILE A 164 -5.62 1.71 -0.08
CA ILE A 164 -5.18 3.10 -0.03
C ILE A 164 -5.20 3.56 1.43
N LEU A 165 -4.07 3.47 2.11
CA LEU A 165 -3.94 3.83 3.52
C LEU A 165 -3.68 5.32 3.68
N ALA A 166 -4.54 6.05 4.41
CA ALA A 166 -4.32 7.47 4.67
C ALA A 166 -4.86 7.93 6.05
N PRO A 167 -4.38 9.07 6.57
CA PRO A 167 -4.87 9.63 7.82
C PRO A 167 -6.35 9.99 7.81
N HIS A 168 -7.09 9.59 8.84
CA HIS A 168 -8.42 10.10 9.14
C HIS A 168 -8.50 10.38 10.66
N GLY A 169 -8.38 11.66 11.02
CA GLY A 169 -8.12 12.05 12.40
C GLY A 169 -6.75 11.55 12.88
N ARG A 170 -6.71 10.87 14.04
CA ARG A 170 -5.47 10.31 14.63
C ARG A 170 -5.16 8.87 14.19
N ARG A 171 -5.96 8.30 13.29
CA ARG A 171 -5.83 6.91 12.82
C ARG A 171 -5.48 6.89 11.34
N ILE A 172 -4.97 5.76 10.87
CA ILE A 172 -4.90 5.45 9.44
C ILE A 172 -6.10 4.59 9.08
N ARG A 173 -6.74 4.86 7.94
CA ARG A 173 -7.81 4.03 7.38
C ARG A 173 -7.43 3.60 5.98
N ASP A 174 -7.91 2.43 5.59
CA ASP A 174 -8.02 2.10 4.18
C ASP A 174 -9.18 2.91 3.58
N LEU A 175 -8.86 3.71 2.57
CA LEU A 175 -9.79 4.50 1.78
C LEU A 175 -10.31 3.71 0.56
N GLY A 176 -9.73 2.54 0.29
CA GLY A 176 -10.30 1.50 -0.57
C GLY A 176 -11.14 0.50 0.24
N PRO A 177 -11.26 -0.76 -0.21
CA PRO A 177 -10.65 -1.36 -1.40
C PRO A 177 -11.34 -0.93 -2.71
N ILE A 178 -10.57 -0.92 -3.80
CA ILE A 178 -11.08 -0.80 -5.18
C ILE A 178 -10.53 -1.98 -5.98
N HIS A 179 -11.37 -2.81 -6.58
CA HIS A 179 -10.94 -3.96 -7.37
C HIS A 179 -9.93 -3.51 -8.44
N ALA A 180 -8.81 -4.23 -8.54
CA ALA A 180 -7.64 -3.86 -9.34
C ALA A 180 -7.32 -4.89 -10.41
N SER A 181 -7.51 -6.17 -10.14
CA SER A 181 -7.15 -7.25 -11.04
C SER A 181 -8.06 -8.45 -10.82
N TRP A 182 -8.37 -9.15 -11.91
CA TRP A 182 -9.00 -10.45 -11.85
C TRP A 182 -8.50 -11.33 -12.99
N ASN A 183 -8.00 -12.52 -12.68
CA ASN A 183 -7.69 -13.49 -13.73
C ASN A 183 -7.94 -14.94 -13.30
N ASN A 184 -8.28 -15.78 -14.29
CA ASN A 184 -8.52 -17.21 -14.13
C ASN A 184 -7.51 -18.06 -14.93
N VAL A 185 -6.39 -17.46 -15.35
CA VAL A 185 -5.38 -18.10 -16.21
C VAL A 185 -4.87 -19.40 -15.59
N GLY A 186 -4.64 -19.41 -14.27
CA GLY A 186 -4.19 -20.59 -13.55
C GLY A 186 -5.23 -21.72 -13.47
N ALA A 187 -6.52 -21.38 -13.51
CA ALA A 187 -7.61 -22.34 -13.49
C ALA A 187 -7.91 -22.92 -14.89
N CYS A 188 -7.79 -22.09 -15.94
CA CYS A 188 -8.12 -22.48 -17.30
C CYS A 188 -7.02 -23.28 -18.03
N GLY A 189 -5.74 -23.12 -17.68
CA GLY A 189 -4.63 -23.74 -18.42
C GLY A 189 -4.58 -23.30 -19.90
N GLU A 190 -4.00 -24.12 -20.80
CA GLU A 190 -3.92 -23.80 -22.25
C GLU A 190 -5.24 -24.00 -23.03
N ALA A 191 -6.35 -24.34 -22.38
CA ALA A 191 -7.58 -24.78 -23.03
C ALA A 191 -8.53 -23.61 -23.41
N GLY A 192 -8.10 -22.77 -24.35
CA GLY A 192 -8.76 -21.51 -24.73
C GLY A 192 -10.19 -21.59 -25.34
N GLU A 193 -10.72 -22.78 -25.68
CA GLU A 193 -12.12 -22.93 -26.14
C GLU A 193 -13.09 -23.48 -25.09
N VAL A 194 -12.59 -24.21 -24.08
CA VAL A 194 -13.43 -24.83 -23.03
C VAL A 194 -13.47 -23.95 -21.77
N CYS A 195 -12.43 -23.15 -21.55
CA CYS A 195 -12.34 -22.21 -20.44
C CYS A 195 -12.00 -20.82 -21.02
N PRO A 196 -12.99 -19.94 -21.22
CA PRO A 196 -12.74 -18.60 -21.70
C PRO A 196 -11.89 -17.86 -20.67
N VAL A 197 -10.67 -17.51 -21.06
CA VAL A 197 -9.70 -16.83 -20.18
C VAL A 197 -10.16 -15.39 -19.97
N THR A 198 -10.16 -14.99 -18.71
CA THR A 198 -10.20 -13.60 -18.32
C THR A 198 -8.90 -13.29 -17.60
N ASP A 199 -8.29 -12.19 -18.02
CA ASP A 199 -7.05 -11.66 -17.48
C ASP A 199 -7.16 -10.14 -17.56
N ILE A 200 -7.68 -9.56 -16.49
CA ILE A 200 -7.93 -8.13 -16.38
C ILE A 200 -6.95 -7.56 -15.38
N ASP A 201 -6.29 -6.48 -15.78
CA ASP A 201 -5.43 -5.69 -14.93
C ASP A 201 -5.73 -4.20 -15.11
N THR A 202 -5.42 -3.41 -14.09
CA THR A 202 -5.69 -1.97 -14.09
C THR A 202 -4.43 -1.15 -13.85
N THR A 203 -4.45 0.14 -14.15
CA THR A 203 -3.46 1.09 -13.63
C THR A 203 -4.16 2.23 -12.93
N LEU A 204 -3.66 2.62 -11.76
CA LEU A 204 -4.21 3.70 -10.95
C LEU A 204 -3.36 4.96 -11.07
N GLU A 205 -4.02 6.08 -11.34
CA GLU A 205 -3.45 7.42 -11.31
C GLU A 205 -4.29 8.33 -10.41
N VAL A 206 -3.65 9.26 -9.72
CA VAL A 206 -4.38 10.32 -9.00
C VAL A 206 -4.67 11.47 -9.96
N ASP A 207 -5.93 11.89 -10.08
CA ASP A 207 -6.30 13.06 -10.88
C ASP A 207 -5.96 14.37 -10.13
N SER A 208 -4.68 14.70 -10.12
CA SER A 208 -4.18 15.91 -9.46
C SER A 208 -4.49 17.20 -10.22
N ILE A 209 -5.21 17.15 -11.35
CA ILE A 209 -5.57 18.34 -12.14
C ILE A 209 -6.74 19.08 -11.48
N ASN A 210 -7.62 18.36 -10.77
CA ASN A 210 -8.76 18.95 -10.10
C ASN A 210 -8.38 19.60 -8.76
N ILE A 211 -7.72 20.76 -8.82
CA ILE A 211 -7.25 21.51 -7.65
C ILE A 211 -8.36 22.03 -6.72
N GLY A 212 -9.62 21.96 -7.15
CA GLY A 212 -10.79 22.34 -6.32
C GLY A 212 -11.31 21.20 -5.44
N ALA A 213 -10.83 19.97 -5.63
CA ALA A 213 -11.26 18.82 -4.87
C ALA A 213 -10.64 18.81 -3.46
N THR A 214 -11.41 18.41 -2.45
CA THR A 214 -10.90 18.18 -1.08
C THR A 214 -9.94 17.01 -1.03
N VAL A 215 -10.25 15.96 -1.77
CA VAL A 215 -9.42 14.78 -2.05
C VAL A 215 -9.56 14.53 -3.54
N PHE A 216 -8.45 14.33 -4.24
CA PHE A 216 -8.45 14.09 -5.68
C PHE A 216 -9.19 12.78 -6.01
N PRO A 217 -10.01 12.76 -7.08
CA PRO A 217 -10.51 11.51 -7.62
C PRO A 217 -9.34 10.70 -8.19
N LEU A 218 -9.56 9.41 -8.40
CA LEU A 218 -8.60 8.54 -9.08
C LEU A 218 -9.04 8.32 -10.51
N ARG A 219 -8.09 8.01 -11.38
CA ARG A 219 -8.35 7.51 -12.73
C ARG A 219 -7.79 6.11 -12.81
N ILE A 220 -8.66 5.14 -13.05
CA ILE A 220 -8.27 3.75 -13.17
C ILE A 220 -8.47 3.30 -14.61
N THR A 221 -7.40 2.88 -15.27
CA THR A 221 -7.43 2.37 -16.64
C THR A 221 -7.41 0.86 -16.62
N LEU A 222 -8.45 0.23 -17.15
CA LEU A 222 -8.54 -1.22 -17.26
C LEU A 222 -8.02 -1.68 -18.60
N THR A 223 -7.26 -2.76 -18.58
CA THR A 223 -6.72 -3.45 -19.76
C THR A 223 -6.87 -4.95 -19.62
N GLY A 224 -6.58 -5.69 -20.70
CA GLY A 224 -6.55 -7.15 -20.67
C GLY A 224 -7.66 -7.79 -21.50
N GLN A 225 -8.13 -8.94 -21.07
CA GLN A 225 -9.04 -9.82 -21.78
C GLN A 225 -10.20 -10.24 -20.88
N LEU A 226 -11.44 -10.21 -21.39
CA LEU A 226 -12.63 -10.71 -20.71
C LEU A 226 -13.27 -11.81 -21.55
N ASP A 227 -13.44 -12.99 -20.98
CA ASP A 227 -14.03 -14.17 -21.61
C ASP A 227 -13.45 -14.47 -23.01
N GLY A 228 -12.12 -14.45 -23.11
CA GLY A 228 -11.39 -14.69 -24.36
C GLY A 228 -11.37 -13.48 -25.31
N ARG A 229 -12.02 -12.35 -24.99
CA ARG A 229 -12.08 -11.17 -25.86
C ARG A 229 -11.16 -10.06 -25.35
N GLN A 230 -10.27 -9.59 -26.21
CA GLN A 230 -9.40 -8.45 -25.90
C GLN A 230 -10.25 -7.20 -25.64
N LEU A 231 -10.01 -6.55 -24.50
CA LEU A 231 -10.64 -5.30 -24.14
C LEU A 231 -9.90 -4.12 -24.78
N THR A 232 -10.66 -3.14 -25.24
CA THR A 232 -10.11 -1.81 -25.53
C THR A 232 -9.85 -1.11 -24.20
N PRO A 233 -8.65 -0.57 -23.96
CA PRO A 233 -8.37 0.18 -22.74
C PRO A 233 -9.42 1.27 -22.51
N LYS A 234 -10.00 1.29 -21.31
CA LYS A 234 -10.97 2.30 -20.89
C LYS A 234 -10.54 2.81 -19.52
N THR A 235 -10.77 4.10 -19.28
CA THR A 235 -10.48 4.76 -18.01
C THR A 235 -11.77 5.14 -17.33
N TRP A 236 -11.86 4.88 -16.03
CA TRP A 236 -12.95 5.30 -15.16
C TRP A 236 -12.43 6.33 -14.17
N ASP A 237 -13.23 7.34 -13.90
CA ASP A 237 -12.98 8.28 -12.82
C ASP A 237 -13.64 7.71 -11.56
N ILE A 238 -12.83 7.44 -10.53
CA ILE A 238 -13.28 6.90 -9.25
C ILE A 238 -13.42 8.07 -8.26
N PRO A 239 -14.65 8.49 -7.92
CA PRO A 239 -14.86 9.61 -7.02
C PRO A 239 -14.47 9.27 -5.58
N PHE A 240 -14.10 10.32 -4.83
CA PHE A 240 -13.97 10.24 -3.38
C PHE A 240 -15.27 10.70 -2.73
N ASP A 241 -15.92 9.83 -1.95
CA ASP A 241 -17.09 10.19 -1.15
C ASP A 241 -16.65 10.78 0.20
N GLN A 242 -17.00 12.05 0.42
CA GLN A 242 -16.68 12.77 1.65
C GLN A 242 -17.51 12.29 2.85
N THR A 243 -18.64 11.61 2.60
CA THR A 243 -19.53 11.11 3.66
C THR A 243 -18.97 9.85 4.29
N SER A 244 -18.60 8.85 3.49
CA SER A 244 -17.92 7.64 3.95
C SER A 244 -16.44 7.85 4.27
N TRP A 245 -15.85 8.90 3.67
CA TRP A 245 -14.42 9.17 3.63
C TRP A 245 -13.63 8.03 2.96
N SER A 246 -14.09 7.62 1.77
CA SER A 246 -13.51 6.55 0.97
C SER A 246 -13.68 6.80 -0.53
N TYR A 247 -12.90 6.12 -1.35
CA TYR A 247 -13.19 5.99 -2.77
C TYR A 247 -14.36 5.03 -2.98
N VAL A 248 -15.16 5.27 -4.01
CA VAL A 248 -16.34 4.45 -4.33
C VAL A 248 -16.30 4.07 -5.79
N GLU A 249 -16.37 2.77 -6.06
CA GLU A 249 -16.48 2.25 -7.42
C GLU A 249 -17.76 2.76 -8.09
N PRO A 250 -17.70 3.26 -9.33
CA PRO A 250 -18.89 3.61 -10.09
C PRO A 250 -19.81 2.40 -10.32
N ASP A 251 -21.12 2.65 -10.49
CA ASP A 251 -22.10 1.58 -10.77
C ASP A 251 -21.76 0.76 -12.05
N ASP A 252 -21.02 1.35 -13.00
CA ASP A 252 -20.56 0.68 -14.23
C ASP A 252 -19.14 0.11 -14.13
N TRP A 253 -18.62 -0.04 -12.91
CA TRP A 253 -17.29 -0.60 -12.67
C TRP A 253 -17.28 -2.09 -13.04
N PRO A 254 -16.47 -2.52 -14.03
CA PRO A 254 -16.54 -3.85 -14.61
C PRO A 254 -16.05 -4.98 -13.69
N LEU A 255 -15.40 -4.65 -12.57
CA LEU A 255 -14.94 -5.63 -11.59
C LEU A 255 -15.80 -5.65 -10.31
N ALA A 256 -16.89 -4.88 -10.23
CA ALA A 256 -17.71 -4.78 -9.02
C ALA A 256 -18.38 -6.09 -8.59
N ASP A 257 -18.66 -6.99 -9.55
CA ASP A 257 -19.33 -8.28 -9.32
C ASP A 257 -18.35 -9.46 -9.22
N VAL A 258 -17.06 -9.19 -9.16
CA VAL A 258 -16.03 -10.23 -9.08
C VAL A 258 -15.89 -10.67 -7.61
N GLU A 259 -16.27 -11.93 -7.32
CA GLU A 259 -16.17 -12.47 -5.96
C GLU A 259 -14.70 -12.65 -5.52
N GLU A 260 -14.37 -12.18 -4.30
CA GLU A 260 -13.10 -12.42 -3.58
C GLU A 260 -13.00 -13.85 -2.99
#